data_AF-A0A7S2FJH1-F1
#
_entry.id   AF-A0A7S2FJH1-F1
#
_cell.length_a   1.000
_cell.length_b   1.000
_cell.length_c   1.000
_cell.angle_alpha   90.00
_cell.angle_beta   90.00
_cell.angle_gamma   90.00
#
_symmetry.space_group_name_H-M   'P 1'
#
loop_
_entity.id
_entity.type
_entity.pdbx_description
1 polymer ?
#
loop_
_entity_poly.entity_id
_entity_poly.type
_entity_poly.pdbx_seq_one_letter_code
_entity_poly.pdbx_strand_id
1 'polypeptide(L)'
;HAKMQFDTAKEKFKAVSKMLESLKESSSKRQKRFEEMRTLQRQQVSHRFNGYMGRKGHSGKLDVDYDNKTVDVSVALAHHGGNGKKATATTDTRALSGGERSFATMAFTLALGDSTESPLRAMDEFDVFMDAVNRRISMEALLEFARANARQFIFLTPHDVSNAVGGPGVKVQTLQAARP
;
A
#
# COMPACT_ATOMS: atom_id res chain seq x y z
N HIS A 1 9.26 -58.45 -29.02
CA HIS A 1 8.24 -57.37 -29.00
C HIS A 1 7.84 -56.97 -27.57
N ALA A 2 7.33 -57.90 -26.74
CA ALA A 2 6.88 -57.59 -25.36
C ALA A 2 7.97 -57.02 -24.42
N LYS A 3 9.20 -57.57 -24.45
CA LYS A 3 10.32 -57.07 -23.63
C LYS A 3 10.68 -55.61 -23.93
N MET A 4 10.74 -55.26 -25.22
CA MET A 4 11.03 -53.90 -25.67
C MET A 4 9.94 -52.89 -25.26
N GLN A 5 8.66 -53.29 -25.29
CA GLN A 5 7.56 -52.47 -24.79
C GLN A 5 7.64 -52.26 -23.27
N PHE A 6 7.97 -53.30 -22.50
CA PHE A 6 8.17 -53.22 -21.06
C PHE A 6 9.32 -52.27 -20.69
N ASP A 7 10.48 -52.41 -21.35
CA ASP A 7 11.65 -51.56 -21.10
C ASP A 7 11.34 -50.08 -21.42
N THR A 8 10.61 -49.83 -22.52
CA THR A 8 10.16 -48.47 -22.89
C THR A 8 9.21 -47.88 -21.85
N ALA A 9 8.24 -48.66 -21.35
CA ALA A 9 7.31 -48.21 -20.32
C ALA A 9 8.03 -47.92 -18.99
N LYS A 10 9.02 -48.74 -18.64
CA LYS A 10 9.85 -48.56 -17.44
C LYS A 10 10.67 -47.28 -17.48
N GLU A 11 11.32 -46.98 -18.61
CA GLU A 11 12.06 -45.72 -18.78
C GLU A 11 11.14 -44.50 -18.75
N LYS A 12 9.96 -44.57 -19.38
CA LYS A 12 8.94 -43.50 -19.30
C LYS A 12 8.48 -43.29 -17.87
N PHE A 13 8.18 -44.36 -17.12
CA PHE A 13 7.79 -44.27 -15.72
C PHE A 13 8.87 -43.59 -14.89
N LYS A 14 10.13 -44.01 -15.04
CA LYS A 14 11.28 -43.43 -14.35
C LYS A 14 11.43 -41.93 -14.67
N ALA A 15 11.24 -41.53 -15.92
CA ALA A 15 11.28 -40.13 -16.34
C ALA A 15 10.15 -39.31 -15.68
N VAL A 16 8.92 -39.83 -15.67
CA VAL A 16 7.77 -39.17 -15.03
C VAL A 16 7.96 -39.07 -13.52
N SER A 17 8.47 -40.11 -12.85
CA SER A 17 8.77 -40.07 -11.41
C SER A 17 9.82 -39.00 -11.09
N LYS A 18 10.88 -38.89 -11.89
CA LYS A 18 11.90 -37.84 -11.73
C LYS A 18 11.32 -36.44 -11.93
N MET A 19 10.45 -36.27 -12.92
CA MET A 19 9.76 -34.99 -13.16
C MET A 19 8.83 -34.62 -12.01
N LEU A 20 8.06 -35.57 -11.49
CA LEU A 20 7.17 -35.36 -10.34
C LEU A 20 7.95 -34.90 -9.11
N GLU A 21 9.10 -35.50 -8.84
CA GLU A 21 9.93 -35.13 -7.70
C GLU A 21 10.47 -33.69 -7.84
N SER A 22 10.98 -33.35 -9.03
CA SER A 22 11.41 -31.98 -9.33
C SER A 22 10.28 -30.95 -9.20
N LEU A 23 9.06 -31.30 -9.61
CA LEU A 23 7.89 -30.44 -9.44
C LEU A 23 7.51 -30.24 -7.97
N LYS A 24 7.54 -31.30 -7.16
CA LYS A 24 7.27 -31.22 -5.71
C LYS A 24 8.28 -30.32 -5.02
N GLU A 25 9.57 -30.50 -5.30
CA GLU A 25 10.63 -29.64 -4.76
C GLU A 25 10.43 -28.18 -5.17
N SER A 26 10.13 -27.93 -6.44
CA SER A 26 9.89 -26.58 -6.96
C SER A 26 8.65 -25.93 -6.33
N SER A 27 7.60 -26.72 -6.08
CA SER A 27 6.39 -26.25 -5.39
C SER A 27 6.68 -25.88 -3.94
N SER A 28 7.39 -26.74 -3.21
CA SER A 28 7.79 -26.49 -1.82
C SER A 28 8.67 -25.25 -1.70
N LYS A 29 9.65 -25.08 -2.58
CA LYS A 29 10.50 -23.86 -2.63
C LYS A 29 9.68 -22.60 -2.89
N ARG A 30 8.72 -22.63 -3.82
CA ARG A 30 7.83 -21.49 -4.10
C ARG A 30 6.94 -21.16 -2.90
N GLN A 31 6.40 -22.17 -2.23
CA GLN A 31 5.57 -21.99 -1.03
C GLN A 31 6.36 -21.29 0.09
N LYS A 32 7.57 -21.76 0.38
CA LYS A 32 8.46 -21.15 1.37
C LYS A 32 8.79 -19.69 1.01
N ARG A 33 9.16 -19.43 -0.24
CA ARG A 33 9.45 -18.06 -0.71
C ARG A 33 8.24 -17.14 -0.60
N PHE A 34 7.05 -17.66 -0.85
CA PHE A 34 5.80 -16.91 -0.71
C PHE A 34 5.53 -16.53 0.75
N GLU A 35 5.77 -17.42 1.71
CA GLU A 35 5.68 -17.15 3.16
C GLU A 35 6.68 -16.07 3.62
N GLU A 36 7.92 -16.16 3.16
CA GLU A 36 8.95 -15.15 3.43
C GLU A 36 8.53 -13.78 2.86
N MET A 37 8.03 -13.76 1.63
CA MET A 37 7.56 -12.53 0.97
C MET A 37 6.35 -11.92 1.68
N ARG A 38 5.37 -12.73 2.13
CA ARG A 38 4.22 -12.26 2.92
C ARG A 38 4.69 -11.55 4.20
N THR A 39 5.64 -12.16 4.90
CA THR A 39 6.18 -11.60 6.15
C THR A 39 6.88 -10.26 5.90
N LEU A 40 7.70 -10.18 4.85
CA LEU A 40 8.41 -8.96 4.48
C LEU A 40 7.44 -7.85 4.06
N GLN A 41 6.43 -8.16 3.25
CA GLN A 41 5.45 -7.17 2.78
C GLN A 41 4.64 -6.59 3.95
N ARG A 42 4.20 -7.43 4.90
CA ARG A 42 3.55 -6.95 6.14
C ARG A 42 4.41 -5.93 6.88
N GLN A 43 5.69 -6.23 7.07
CA GLN A 43 6.62 -5.34 7.77
C GLN A 43 6.86 -4.04 7.01
N GLN A 44 7.07 -4.11 5.69
CA GLN A 44 7.34 -2.94 4.85
C GLN A 44 6.15 -1.99 4.81
N VAL A 45 4.93 -2.50 4.59
CA VAL A 45 3.72 -1.67 4.53
C VAL A 45 3.47 -1.00 5.89
N SER A 46 3.61 -1.73 6.99
CA SER A 46 3.46 -1.17 8.35
C SER A 46 4.51 -0.08 8.64
N HIS A 47 5.77 -0.31 8.25
CA HIS A 47 6.85 0.66 8.42
C HIS A 47 6.62 1.95 7.61
N ARG A 48 6.24 1.82 6.33
CA ARG A 48 5.93 2.97 5.46
C ARG A 48 4.73 3.75 5.96
N PHE A 49 3.67 3.05 6.38
CA PHE A 49 2.50 3.67 6.99
C PHE A 49 2.88 4.53 8.19
N ASN A 50 3.69 4.00 9.10
CA ASN A 50 4.20 4.77 10.23
C ASN A 50 5.02 6.00 9.78
N GLY A 51 5.84 5.86 8.73
CA GLY A 51 6.58 6.97 8.15
C GLY A 51 5.70 8.11 7.63
N TYR A 52 4.62 7.79 6.91
CA TYR A 52 3.65 8.79 6.45
C TYR A 52 2.87 9.42 7.61
N MET A 53 2.46 8.63 8.60
CA MET A 53 1.82 9.14 9.82
C MET A 53 2.73 10.11 10.60
N GLY A 54 4.03 9.81 10.63
CA GLY A 54 5.07 10.63 11.27
C GLY A 54 5.19 12.04 10.71
N ARG A 55 4.74 12.31 9.48
CA ARG A 55 4.74 13.67 8.88
C ARG A 55 3.90 14.68 9.65
N LYS A 56 2.92 14.19 10.44
CA LYS A 56 2.08 15.00 11.34
C LYS A 56 2.42 14.77 12.83
N GLY A 57 3.59 14.16 13.10
CA GLY A 57 3.97 13.74 14.45
C GLY A 57 3.10 12.60 15.00
N HIS A 58 2.26 11.97 14.19
CA HIS A 58 1.46 10.81 14.59
C HIS A 58 2.28 9.53 14.43
N SER A 59 1.83 8.43 15.03
CA SER A 59 2.36 7.11 14.74
C SER A 59 1.26 6.18 14.26
N GLY A 60 1.66 5.20 13.46
CA GLY A 60 0.76 4.23 12.86
C GLY A 60 1.35 2.83 12.93
N LYS A 61 0.50 1.83 13.14
CA LYS A 61 0.87 0.42 12.99
C LYS A 61 -0.23 -0.30 12.24
N LEU A 62 0.19 -1.08 11.25
CA LEU A 62 -0.68 -2.02 10.55
C LEU A 62 -0.35 -3.42 11.03
N ASP A 63 -1.39 -4.20 11.34
CA ASP A 63 -1.30 -5.63 11.53
C ASP A 63 -2.06 -6.32 10.41
N VAL A 64 -1.36 -7.14 9.62
CA VAL A 64 -1.93 -7.83 8.46
C VAL A 64 -1.98 -9.31 8.78
N ASP A 65 -3.19 -9.86 8.83
CA ASP A 65 -3.44 -11.28 9.02
C ASP A 65 -3.86 -11.88 7.67
N TYR A 66 -2.96 -12.65 7.06
CA TYR A 66 -3.22 -13.30 5.77
C TYR A 66 -4.16 -14.50 5.87
N ASP A 67 -4.26 -15.13 7.04
CA ASP A 67 -5.07 -16.33 7.24
C ASP A 67 -6.54 -15.92 7.44
N ASN A 68 -6.77 -14.90 8.26
CA ASN A 68 -8.10 -14.32 8.48
C ASN A 68 -8.48 -13.25 7.44
N LYS A 69 -7.54 -12.84 6.57
CA LYS A 69 -7.71 -11.82 5.54
C LYS A 69 -8.15 -10.47 6.11
N THR A 70 -7.59 -10.08 7.25
CA THR A 70 -7.89 -8.82 7.93
C THR A 70 -6.68 -7.89 7.96
N VAL A 71 -6.96 -6.60 8.11
CA VAL A 71 -5.95 -5.58 8.38
C VAL A 71 -6.45 -4.71 9.53
N ASP A 72 -5.73 -4.73 10.64
CA ASP A 72 -5.99 -3.87 11.78
C ASP A 72 -5.10 -2.62 11.71
N VAL A 73 -5.73 -1.45 11.89
CA VAL A 73 -5.06 -0.15 11.81
C VAL A 73 -5.04 0.46 13.20
N SER A 74 -3.85 0.64 13.75
CA SER A 74 -3.63 1.35 15.01
C SER A 74 -3.01 2.72 14.74
N VAL A 75 -3.61 3.78 15.29
CA VAL A 75 -3.13 5.16 15.14
C VAL A 75 -2.95 5.79 16.51
N ALA A 76 -1.79 6.41 16.76
CA ALA A 76 -1.58 7.26 17.93
C ALA A 76 -1.35 8.71 17.47
N LEU A 77 -2.23 9.59 17.93
CA LEU A 77 -2.21 11.01 17.57
C LEU A 77 -1.33 11.77 18.56
N ALA A 78 -0.36 12.55 18.07
CA ALA A 78 0.33 13.53 18.90
C ALA A 78 -0.63 14.68 19.20
N HIS A 79 -1.02 14.85 20.46
CA HIS A 79 -1.81 15.99 20.89
C HIS A 79 -0.92 17.24 20.92
N HIS A 80 -1.18 18.21 20.04
CA HIS A 80 -0.57 19.55 20.07
C HIS A 80 -1.19 20.44 21.17
N GLY A 81 -1.30 19.91 22.40
CA GLY A 81 -2.01 20.56 23.50
C GLY A 81 -1.39 20.28 24.86
N GLY A 82 -0.28 20.96 25.15
CA GLY A 82 0.10 21.48 26.48
C GLY A 82 0.42 20.52 27.64
N ASN A 83 -0.11 19.31 27.70
CA ASN A 83 0.12 18.42 28.83
C ASN A 83 0.68 17.11 28.29
N GLY A 84 1.85 16.68 28.76
CA GLY A 84 2.62 15.49 28.36
C GLY A 84 1.92 14.13 28.55
N LYS A 85 0.62 14.03 28.24
CA LYS A 85 -0.11 12.80 28.05
C LYS A 85 0.46 12.10 26.82
N LYS A 86 1.00 10.91 27.03
CA LYS A 86 1.43 10.01 25.96
C LYS A 86 0.28 9.83 24.98
N ALA A 87 0.56 9.97 23.68
CA ALA A 87 -0.39 9.68 22.61
C ALA A 87 -1.01 8.29 22.86
N THR A 88 -2.33 8.24 23.08
CA THR A 88 -3.02 6.96 23.26
C THR A 88 -3.30 6.39 21.88
N ALA A 89 -2.73 5.22 21.58
CA ALA A 89 -3.03 4.53 20.34
C ALA A 89 -4.47 4.00 20.38
N THR A 90 -5.24 4.25 19.33
CA THR A 90 -6.56 3.66 19.12
C THR A 90 -6.51 2.71 17.93
N THR A 91 -7.14 1.55 18.09
CA THR A 91 -7.46 0.61 16.99
C THR A 91 -8.86 0.85 16.44
N ASP A 92 -9.71 1.57 17.20
CA ASP A 92 -11.01 1.99 16.71
C ASP A 92 -10.86 3.26 15.87
N THR A 93 -10.92 3.08 14.55
CA THR A 93 -10.86 4.18 13.59
C THR A 93 -12.06 5.12 13.70
N ARG A 94 -13.18 4.70 14.29
CA ARG A 94 -14.36 5.56 14.52
C ARG A 94 -14.09 6.64 15.56
N ALA A 95 -13.14 6.41 16.46
CA ALA A 95 -12.72 7.38 17.46
C ALA A 95 -11.89 8.54 16.88
N LEU A 96 -11.36 8.41 15.66
CA LEU A 96 -10.63 9.46 14.96
C LEU A 96 -11.60 10.52 14.39
N SER A 97 -11.17 11.77 14.24
CA SER A 97 -11.92 12.78 13.50
C SER A 97 -12.00 12.44 12.00
N GLY A 98 -12.91 13.10 11.26
CA GLY A 98 -13.03 12.92 9.81
C GLY A 98 -11.72 13.13 9.06
N GLY A 99 -11.02 14.23 9.36
CA GLY A 99 -9.72 14.54 8.73
C GLY A 99 -8.59 13.59 9.13
N GLU A 100 -8.58 13.08 10.37
CA GLU A 100 -7.59 12.08 10.80
C GLU A 100 -7.80 10.73 10.14
N ARG A 101 -9.06 10.30 9.97
CA ARG A 101 -9.38 9.10 9.19
C ARG A 101 -8.92 9.26 7.76
N SER A 102 -9.27 10.35 7.08
CA SER A 102 -8.84 10.59 5.69
C SER A 102 -7.32 10.61 5.56
N PHE A 103 -6.61 11.20 6.53
CA PHE A 103 -5.15 11.25 6.52
C PHE A 103 -4.54 9.86 6.71
N ALA A 104 -5.05 9.08 7.67
CA ALA A 104 -4.63 7.69 7.88
C ALA A 104 -4.92 6.83 6.64
N THR A 105 -6.07 7.01 5.98
CA THR A 105 -6.39 6.32 4.73
C THR A 105 -5.39 6.67 3.62
N MET A 106 -5.10 7.95 3.41
CA MET A 106 -4.10 8.40 2.42
C MET A 106 -2.71 7.82 2.72
N ALA A 107 -2.26 7.88 3.98
CA ALA A 107 -0.99 7.30 4.42
C ALA A 107 -0.93 5.79 4.15
N PHE A 108 -2.05 5.07 4.37
CA PHE A 108 -2.14 3.64 4.08
C PHE A 108 -2.09 3.37 2.57
N THR A 109 -2.79 4.14 1.75
CA THR A 109 -2.75 4.02 0.28
C THR A 109 -1.35 4.25 -0.27
N LEU A 110 -0.61 5.23 0.27
CA LEU A 110 0.80 5.45 -0.10
C LEU A 110 1.70 4.30 0.33
N ALA A 111 1.51 3.77 1.54
CA ALA A 111 2.29 2.63 2.04
C ALA A 111 2.12 1.36 1.19
N LEU A 112 0.89 1.08 0.73
CA LEU A 112 0.60 0.02 -0.24
C LEU A 112 1.11 0.37 -1.65
N GLY A 113 1.21 1.67 -1.93
CA GLY A 113 1.57 2.19 -3.23
C GLY A 113 2.92 1.71 -3.72
N ASP A 114 3.91 1.66 -2.84
CA ASP A 114 5.26 1.19 -3.15
C ASP A 114 5.31 -0.29 -3.54
N SER A 115 4.36 -1.10 -3.05
CA SER A 115 4.28 -2.53 -3.35
C SER A 115 3.41 -2.84 -4.58
N THR A 116 2.78 -1.81 -5.17
CA THR A 116 1.87 -1.97 -6.32
C THR A 116 2.48 -1.38 -7.57
N GLU A 117 2.73 -2.23 -8.56
CA GLU A 117 3.23 -1.81 -9.86
C GLU A 117 2.08 -1.38 -10.78
N SER A 118 2.04 -0.11 -11.16
CA SER A 118 1.11 0.39 -12.17
C SER A 118 1.75 1.53 -12.97
N PRO A 119 1.66 1.53 -14.31
CA PRO A 119 2.20 2.62 -15.13
C PRO A 119 1.44 3.94 -14.94
N LEU A 120 0.16 3.86 -14.54
CA LEU A 120 -0.73 5.00 -14.29
C LEU A 120 -1.46 4.79 -12.96
N ARG A 121 -1.56 5.82 -12.14
CA ARG A 121 -2.38 5.81 -10.92
C ARG A 121 -3.27 7.04 -10.87
N ALA A 122 -4.55 6.82 -10.58
CA ALA A 122 -5.49 7.89 -10.28
C ALA A 122 -5.93 7.79 -8.81
N MET A 123 -6.05 8.93 -8.13
CA MET A 123 -6.72 9.03 -6.84
C MET A 123 -7.75 10.14 -6.90
N ASP A 124 -8.94 9.84 -6.40
CA ASP A 124 -10.05 10.78 -6.27
C ASP A 124 -10.38 10.96 -4.78
N GLU A 125 -10.91 12.13 -4.44
CA GLU A 125 -11.41 12.45 -3.10
C GLU A 125 -10.41 12.19 -1.94
N PHE A 126 -9.10 12.23 -2.23
CA PHE A 126 -8.05 11.92 -1.24
C PHE A 126 -7.98 12.94 -0.09
N ASP A 127 -8.57 14.12 -0.28
CA ASP A 127 -8.51 15.25 0.64
C ASP A 127 -9.86 15.59 1.31
N VAL A 128 -10.86 14.72 1.14
CA VAL A 128 -12.19 14.90 1.75
C VAL A 128 -12.10 14.89 3.28
N PHE A 129 -12.84 15.77 3.94
CA PHE A 129 -12.84 16.01 5.40
C PHE A 129 -11.54 16.56 6.00
N MET A 130 -10.51 16.80 5.21
CA MET A 130 -9.26 17.40 5.70
C MET A 130 -9.37 18.94 5.76
N ASP A 131 -8.84 19.54 6.83
CA ASP A 131 -8.59 20.99 6.90
C ASP A 131 -7.44 21.42 5.97
N ALA A 132 -7.23 22.73 5.81
CA ALA A 132 -6.21 23.27 4.92
C ALA A 132 -4.77 22.78 5.26
N VAL A 133 -4.46 22.53 6.52
CA VAL A 133 -3.14 22.06 6.96
C VAL A 133 -2.94 20.60 6.54
N ASN A 134 -3.90 19.73 6.84
CA ASN A 134 -3.86 18.31 6.49
C ASN A 134 -3.89 18.11 4.98
N ARG A 135 -4.66 18.91 4.24
CA ARG A 135 -4.69 18.87 2.77
C ARG A 135 -3.32 19.18 2.18
N ARG A 136 -2.64 20.22 2.66
CA ARG A 136 -1.31 20.59 2.19
C ARG A 136 -0.29 19.47 2.43
N ILE A 137 -0.23 18.94 3.65
CA ILE A 137 0.70 17.85 4.01
C ILE A 137 0.43 16.60 3.15
N SER A 138 -0.84 16.27 2.93
CA SER A 138 -1.24 15.11 2.10
C SER A 138 -0.83 15.29 0.65
N MET A 139 -1.07 16.47 0.09
CA MET A 139 -0.68 16.81 -1.29
C MET A 139 0.84 16.75 -1.46
N GLU A 140 1.61 17.32 -0.53
CA GLU A 140 3.08 17.25 -0.56
C GLU A 140 3.56 15.78 -0.53
N ALA A 141 2.96 14.93 0.31
CA ALA A 141 3.28 13.50 0.37
C ALA A 141 2.95 12.75 -0.93
N LEU A 142 1.79 13.04 -1.53
CA LEU A 142 1.38 12.44 -2.81
C LEU A 142 2.32 12.84 -3.96
N LEU A 143 2.72 14.10 -4.02
CA LEU A 143 3.65 14.59 -5.05
C LEU A 143 5.06 14.03 -4.87
N GLU A 144 5.55 13.93 -3.62
CA GLU A 144 6.84 13.30 -3.34
C GLU A 144 6.84 11.82 -3.74
N PHE A 145 5.78 11.09 -3.37
CA PHE A 145 5.59 9.71 -3.79
C PHE A 145 5.57 9.58 -5.31
N ALA A 146 4.82 10.46 -6.00
CA ALA A 146 4.72 10.47 -7.45
C ALA A 146 6.05 10.79 -8.14
N ARG A 147 6.88 11.67 -7.57
CA ARG A 147 8.21 12.00 -8.12
C ARG A 147 9.23 10.89 -7.90
N ALA A 148 9.16 10.20 -6.76
CA ALA A 148 10.03 9.06 -6.45
C ALA A 148 9.73 7.85 -7.35
N ASN A 149 8.48 7.72 -7.79
CA ASN A 149 8.01 6.65 -8.64
C ASN A 149 7.85 7.17 -10.07
N ALA A 150 8.81 6.92 -10.97
CA ALA A 150 8.80 7.39 -12.37
C ALA A 150 7.64 6.85 -13.23
N ARG A 151 6.41 7.26 -12.90
CA ARG A 151 5.09 6.79 -13.38
C ARG A 151 4.14 7.98 -13.46
N GLN A 152 3.00 7.81 -14.14
CA GLN A 152 2.01 8.86 -14.26
C GLN A 152 0.99 8.83 -13.11
N PHE A 153 0.74 9.99 -12.51
CA PHE A 153 -0.26 10.16 -11.45
C PHE A 153 -1.32 11.18 -11.84
N ILE A 154 -2.57 10.89 -11.51
CA ILE A 154 -3.72 11.78 -11.67
C ILE A 154 -4.34 11.94 -10.28
N PHE A 155 -4.44 13.16 -9.80
CA PHE A 155 -5.11 13.49 -8.55
C PHE A 155 -6.33 14.33 -8.87
N LEU A 156 -7.50 13.87 -8.42
CA LEU A 156 -8.77 14.57 -8.56
C LEU A 156 -9.16 15.13 -7.19
N THR A 157 -9.47 16.42 -7.16
CA THR A 157 -9.94 17.11 -5.96
C THR A 157 -10.89 18.24 -6.37
N PRO A 158 -11.97 18.46 -5.61
CA PRO A 158 -12.84 19.62 -5.78
C PRO A 158 -12.22 20.91 -5.21
N HIS A 159 -11.10 20.82 -4.48
CA HIS A 159 -10.45 21.95 -3.85
C HIS A 159 -9.50 22.66 -4.81
N ASP A 160 -9.37 23.98 -4.63
CA ASP A 160 -8.38 24.76 -5.38
C ASP A 160 -6.96 24.41 -4.91
N VAL A 161 -6.15 23.90 -5.84
CA VAL A 161 -4.76 23.49 -5.63
C VAL A 161 -3.76 24.45 -6.28
N SER A 162 -4.23 25.53 -6.92
CA SER A 162 -3.42 26.47 -7.71
C SER A 162 -2.27 27.08 -6.91
N ASN A 163 -2.47 27.30 -5.61
CA ASN A 163 -1.48 27.92 -4.72
C ASN A 163 -0.61 26.90 -3.97
N ALA A 164 -0.97 25.60 -4.00
CA ALA A 164 -0.31 24.57 -3.21
C ALA A 164 0.63 23.68 -4.04
N VAL A 165 0.50 23.70 -5.38
CA VAL A 165 1.08 22.67 -6.25
C VAL A 165 1.69 23.31 -7.50
N GLY A 166 3.02 23.26 -7.59
CA GLY A 166 3.78 23.79 -8.73
C GLY A 166 5.16 23.15 -8.88
N GLY A 167 5.74 23.26 -10.06
CA GLY A 167 7.10 22.80 -10.36
C GLY A 167 7.19 21.81 -11.52
N PRO A 168 8.42 21.39 -11.89
CA PRO A 168 8.65 20.48 -13.00
C PRO A 168 7.87 19.17 -12.86
N GLY A 169 7.28 18.71 -13.97
CA GLY A 169 6.55 17.44 -14.02
C GLY A 169 5.13 17.47 -13.43
N VAL A 170 4.62 18.65 -13.04
CA VAL A 170 3.27 18.81 -12.49
C VAL A 170 2.43 19.67 -13.43
N LYS A 171 1.24 19.19 -13.81
CA LYS A 171 0.27 19.94 -14.61
C LYS A 171 -1.06 20.01 -13.87
N VAL A 172 -1.50 21.21 -13.55
CA VAL A 172 -2.82 21.47 -12.97
C VAL A 172 -3.82 21.75 -14.09
N GLN A 173 -4.96 21.06 -14.07
CA GLN A 173 -6.06 21.29 -15.02
C GLN A 173 -7.34 21.53 -14.22
N THR A 174 -7.90 22.73 -14.35
CA THR A 174 -9.16 23.10 -13.69
C THR A 174 -10.32 22.83 -14.63
N LEU A 175 -11.29 22.04 -14.19
CA LEU A 175 -12.53 21.80 -14.92
C LEU A 175 -13.53 22.92 -14.62
N GLN A 176 -14.21 23.42 -15.64
CA GLN A 176 -15.34 24.33 -15.45
C GLN A 176 -16.50 23.54 -14.83
N ALA A 177 -17.24 24.17 -13.92
CA ALA A 177 -18.48 23.58 -13.41
C ALA A 177 -19.40 23.22 -14.59
N ALA A 178 -20.07 22.06 -14.49
CA ALA A 178 -21.10 21.70 -15.45
C ALA A 178 -22.12 22.85 -15.49
N ARG A 179 -22.38 23.39 -16.68
CA ARG A 179 -23.41 24.42 -16.86
C ARG A 179 -24.75 23.82 -16.39
N PRO A 180 -25.56 24.57 -15.62
CA PRO A 180 -26.86 24.09 -15.15
C PRO A 180 -27.80 23.76 -16.31
#